data_AF-A0A521L4H6-F1
#
_entry.id   AF-A0A521L4H6-F1
#
_cell.length_a   1.000
_cell.length_b   1.000
_cell.length_c   1.000
_cell.angle_alpha   90.00
_cell.angle_beta   90.00
_cell.angle_gamma   90.00
#
_symmetry.space_group_name_H-M   'P 1'
#
loop_
_entity.id
_entity.type
_entity.pdbx_description
1 polymer ?
#
loop_
_entity_poly.entity_id
_entity_poly.type
_entity_poly.pdbx_seq_one_letter_code
_entity_poly.pdbx_strand_id
1 'polypeptide(L)'
;MSRPKSAHDLSGLMKYLGRAPWDEMMDEMLVAHLGPACDAMDLEPDDIFDIIGDHWEAQLWGCAFEDLLTQELEPEGLNLVDEYLKRRGWNEKAPNKAYMRALRDTVMSLYEVSEVVPGQSMTLRDLLRDIAPVTVREHSATQTLVNWDKIAARVIEVNGRHGISGALLPFSADGAGRVIEAFSQLEDDGPGTDRLSPPEREGLLKASGPIFTNIWLLDCLGKAMSGSVPEMVNADGDDLVFHRIVFPLAKGVIGKSVVRRLNAAQWLEPASDTFWNWLAPVTKNRKPRTTKGGQAFVTTMEDGTPVFANVELVGRKLIVEVNSAARAEQAITQMREWLGDCVSTPMTEIRTMAQFMADDAARAPQEEPLDIPSDERERIVHEMLTREYTKTLDEAVPALGNKTPRALARTKAGRAKVADWLKYIENGAAKSGTGEPMATYDFTWMWQELGLIDFRR
;
A
#
# COMPACT_ATOMS: atom_id res chain seq x y z
N MET A 1 -15.74 -5.37 -15.98
CA MET A 1 -15.27 -4.02 -16.35
C MET A 1 -14.33 -4.18 -17.54
N SER A 2 -14.54 -3.43 -18.62
CA SER A 2 -13.69 -3.53 -19.82
C SER A 2 -12.29 -3.03 -19.47
N ARG A 3 -11.26 -3.88 -19.65
CA ARG A 3 -9.85 -3.45 -19.57
C ARG A 3 -9.67 -2.24 -20.52
N PRO A 4 -9.14 -1.10 -20.06
CA PRO A 4 -8.79 -0.02 -20.96
C PRO A 4 -7.81 -0.57 -22.01
N LYS A 5 -8.13 -0.39 -23.30
CA LYS A 5 -7.21 -0.74 -24.37
C LYS A 5 -5.99 0.14 -24.23
N SER A 6 -4.81 -0.46 -24.12
CA SER A 6 -3.54 0.27 -24.27
C SER A 6 -3.60 1.15 -25.51
N ALA A 7 -3.18 2.41 -25.40
CA ALA A 7 -3.16 3.35 -26.52
C ALA A 7 -2.23 2.88 -27.65
N HIS A 8 -1.24 2.04 -27.32
CA HIS A 8 -0.27 1.47 -28.24
C HIS A 8 -0.25 -0.06 -28.14
N ASP A 9 -0.36 -0.74 -29.28
CA ASP A 9 -0.38 -2.21 -29.33
C ASP A 9 1.05 -2.74 -29.53
N LEU A 10 1.55 -3.50 -28.56
CA LEU A 10 2.87 -4.16 -28.58
C LEU A 10 2.76 -5.68 -28.85
N SER A 11 1.58 -6.22 -29.11
CA SER A 11 1.37 -7.67 -29.24
C SER A 11 2.23 -8.31 -30.31
N GLY A 12 2.47 -7.61 -31.42
CA GLY A 12 3.35 -8.06 -32.50
C GLY A 12 4.82 -8.19 -32.05
N LEU A 13 5.29 -7.23 -31.25
CA LEU A 13 6.64 -7.22 -30.67
C LEU A 13 6.78 -8.31 -29.59
N MET A 14 5.82 -8.43 -28.69
CA MET A 14 5.79 -9.49 -27.67
C MET A 14 5.74 -10.89 -28.29
N LYS A 15 5.05 -11.07 -29.44
CA LYS A 15 5.09 -12.34 -30.17
C LYS A 15 6.45 -12.59 -30.84
N TYR A 16 7.17 -11.53 -31.21
CA TYR A 16 8.49 -11.66 -31.81
C TYR A 16 9.58 -11.96 -30.77
N LEU A 17 9.40 -11.47 -29.53
CA LEU A 17 10.23 -11.77 -28.36
C LEU A 17 10.40 -13.28 -28.13
N GLY A 18 9.37 -14.11 -28.36
CA GLY A 18 9.45 -15.57 -28.21
C GLY A 18 10.25 -16.29 -29.31
N ARG A 19 11.31 -15.67 -29.82
CA ARG A 19 12.20 -16.23 -30.86
C ARG A 19 13.64 -15.98 -30.48
N ALA A 20 14.49 -16.99 -30.64
CA ALA A 20 15.93 -16.84 -30.52
C ALA A 20 16.48 -15.63 -31.33
N PRO A 21 17.39 -14.83 -30.73
CA PRO A 21 17.95 -14.98 -29.37
C PRO A 21 17.11 -14.30 -28.26
N TRP A 22 15.96 -13.70 -28.59
CA TRP A 22 15.25 -12.77 -27.72
C TRP A 22 14.49 -13.45 -26.57
N ASP A 23 14.14 -14.72 -26.72
CA ASP A 23 13.53 -15.54 -25.67
C ASP A 23 14.53 -15.81 -24.55
N GLU A 24 15.72 -16.29 -24.90
CA GLU A 24 16.82 -16.52 -23.95
C GLU A 24 17.22 -15.23 -23.22
N MET A 25 17.30 -14.10 -23.94
CA MET A 25 17.57 -12.80 -23.33
C MET A 25 16.47 -12.32 -22.39
N MET A 26 15.21 -12.63 -22.69
CA MET A 26 14.12 -12.29 -21.79
C MET A 26 14.25 -13.06 -20.48
N ASP A 27 14.61 -14.33 -20.55
CA ASP A 27 14.85 -15.16 -19.37
C ASP A 27 16.02 -14.60 -18.54
N GLU A 28 17.13 -14.20 -19.18
CA GLU A 28 18.25 -13.54 -18.50
C GLU A 28 17.83 -12.22 -17.84
N MET A 29 17.01 -11.41 -18.51
CA MET A 29 16.49 -10.16 -17.94
C MET A 29 15.56 -10.41 -16.75
N LEU A 30 14.69 -11.41 -16.82
CA LEU A 30 13.84 -11.80 -15.69
C LEU A 30 14.68 -12.24 -14.48
N VAL A 31 15.73 -13.05 -14.72
CA VAL A 31 16.68 -13.43 -13.68
C VAL A 31 17.37 -12.20 -13.07
N ALA A 32 17.79 -11.22 -13.87
CA ALA A 32 18.38 -10.00 -13.34
C ALA A 32 17.40 -9.19 -12.47
N HIS A 33 16.12 -9.13 -12.86
CA HIS A 33 15.10 -8.35 -12.16
C HIS A 33 14.55 -9.00 -10.88
N LEU A 34 14.55 -10.34 -10.80
CA LEU A 34 13.97 -11.11 -9.68
C LEU A 34 15.01 -11.85 -8.85
N GLY A 35 16.03 -12.41 -9.50
CA GLY A 35 17.02 -13.32 -8.91
C GLY A 35 17.71 -12.78 -7.67
N PRO A 36 18.23 -11.53 -7.64
CA PRO A 36 18.88 -11.02 -6.44
C PRO A 36 17.94 -10.92 -5.23
N ALA A 37 16.65 -10.62 -5.43
CA ALA A 37 15.65 -10.63 -4.37
C ALA A 37 15.30 -12.06 -3.92
N CYS A 38 15.16 -13.00 -4.87
CA CYS A 38 15.02 -14.44 -4.60
C CYS A 38 16.17 -14.95 -3.71
N ASP A 39 17.41 -14.73 -4.14
CA ASP A 39 18.62 -15.17 -3.44
C ASP A 39 18.73 -14.55 -2.05
N ALA A 40 18.42 -13.25 -1.93
CA ALA A 40 18.51 -12.54 -0.66
C ALA A 40 17.51 -13.06 0.38
N MET A 41 16.33 -13.50 -0.07
CA MET A 41 15.23 -13.94 0.79
C MET A 41 15.08 -15.47 0.86
N ASP A 42 15.92 -16.21 0.15
CA ASP A 42 15.85 -17.69 0.00
C ASP A 42 14.47 -18.14 -0.50
N LEU A 43 13.99 -17.50 -1.57
CA LEU A 43 12.67 -17.74 -2.19
C LEU A 43 12.81 -18.14 -3.65
N GLU A 44 11.91 -19.00 -4.13
CA GLU A 44 11.74 -19.20 -5.58
C GLU A 44 10.96 -18.03 -6.21
N PRO A 45 11.08 -17.79 -7.52
CA PRO A 45 10.40 -16.67 -8.19
C PRO A 45 8.88 -16.64 -8.00
N ASP A 46 8.24 -17.81 -7.99
CA ASP A 46 6.77 -17.90 -7.81
C ASP A 46 6.36 -17.54 -6.37
N ASP A 47 7.16 -17.91 -5.37
CA ASP A 47 6.88 -17.64 -3.95
C ASP A 47 6.89 -16.14 -3.63
N ILE A 48 7.61 -15.33 -4.42
CA ILE A 48 7.58 -13.86 -4.28
C ILE A 48 6.15 -13.35 -4.45
N PHE A 49 5.43 -13.84 -5.45
CA PHE A 49 4.09 -13.36 -5.79
C PHE A 49 3.03 -13.83 -4.81
N ASP A 50 3.23 -14.98 -4.17
CA ASP A 50 2.41 -15.41 -3.03
C ASP A 50 2.51 -14.44 -1.85
N ILE A 51 3.65 -13.77 -1.67
CA ILE A 51 3.90 -12.82 -0.57
C ILE A 51 3.42 -11.41 -0.90
N ILE A 52 3.78 -10.87 -2.08
CA ILE A 52 3.47 -9.47 -2.46
C ILE A 52 2.17 -9.34 -3.27
N GLY A 53 1.63 -10.45 -3.76
CA GLY A 53 0.42 -10.58 -4.56
C GLY A 53 0.66 -10.68 -6.06
N ASP A 54 -0.01 -11.64 -6.71
CA ASP A 54 0.03 -11.95 -8.16
C ASP A 54 -0.21 -10.76 -9.09
N HIS A 55 -0.90 -9.72 -8.61
CA HIS A 55 -1.16 -8.52 -9.39
C HIS A 55 0.11 -7.77 -9.81
N TRP A 56 1.25 -8.02 -9.15
CA TRP A 56 2.56 -7.45 -9.52
C TRP A 56 3.32 -8.22 -10.59
N GLU A 57 2.94 -9.46 -10.91
CA GLU A 57 3.65 -10.31 -11.87
C GLU A 57 3.77 -9.63 -13.24
N ALA A 58 2.65 -9.14 -13.78
CA ALA A 58 2.64 -8.43 -15.06
C ALA A 58 3.46 -7.12 -15.03
N GLN A 59 3.56 -6.49 -13.86
CA GLN A 59 4.28 -5.23 -13.69
C GLN A 59 5.80 -5.46 -13.72
N LEU A 60 6.29 -6.46 -12.99
CA LEU A 60 7.71 -6.83 -12.96
C LEU A 60 8.16 -7.47 -14.28
N TRP A 61 7.32 -8.30 -14.89
CA TRP A 61 7.56 -8.77 -16.27
C TRP A 61 7.67 -7.59 -17.23
N GLY A 62 6.79 -6.59 -17.08
CA GLY A 62 6.83 -5.35 -17.86
C GLY A 62 8.13 -4.56 -17.67
N CYS A 63 8.66 -4.48 -16.45
CA CYS A 63 9.96 -3.88 -16.19
C CYS A 63 11.08 -4.59 -16.97
N ALA A 64 11.19 -5.92 -16.84
CA ALA A 64 12.19 -6.70 -17.54
C ALA A 64 12.06 -6.63 -19.07
N PHE A 65 10.83 -6.67 -19.56
CA PHE A 65 10.54 -6.53 -20.98
C PHE A 65 10.99 -5.16 -21.51
N GLU A 66 10.59 -4.07 -20.84
CA GLU A 66 10.97 -2.71 -21.27
C GLU A 66 12.47 -2.47 -21.15
N ASP A 67 13.14 -3.04 -20.15
CA ASP A 67 14.59 -3.04 -20.04
C ASP A 67 15.25 -3.68 -21.25
N LEU A 68 14.82 -4.89 -21.61
CA LEU A 68 15.31 -5.61 -22.80
C LEU A 68 15.14 -4.79 -24.09
N LEU A 69 14.02 -4.08 -24.25
CA LEU A 69 13.78 -3.24 -25.43
C LEU A 69 14.81 -2.12 -25.61
N THR A 70 15.48 -1.73 -24.53
CA THR A 70 16.49 -0.67 -24.54
C THR A 70 17.90 -1.21 -24.77
N GLN A 71 18.16 -2.49 -24.49
CA GLN A 71 19.52 -3.07 -24.59
C GLN A 71 19.98 -3.28 -26.03
N GLU A 72 21.29 -3.16 -26.24
CA GLU A 72 21.97 -3.54 -27.47
C GLU A 72 22.84 -4.78 -27.19
N LEU A 73 22.66 -5.83 -27.98
CA LEU A 73 23.44 -7.06 -27.88
C LEU A 73 24.83 -6.86 -28.45
N GLU A 74 25.84 -7.13 -27.64
CA GLU A 74 27.22 -7.25 -28.08
C GLU A 74 27.46 -8.58 -28.83
N PRO A 75 28.41 -8.64 -29.79
CA PRO A 75 29.22 -7.53 -30.31
C PRO A 75 28.58 -6.76 -31.48
N GLU A 76 27.44 -7.21 -32.03
CA GLU A 76 26.85 -6.63 -33.25
C GLU A 76 25.97 -5.38 -33.01
N GLY A 77 25.73 -4.99 -31.77
CA GLY A 77 24.84 -3.88 -31.41
C GLY A 77 23.37 -4.16 -31.74
N LEU A 78 22.94 -5.43 -31.72
CA LEU A 78 21.59 -5.80 -32.15
C LEU A 78 20.55 -5.43 -31.09
N ASN A 79 19.52 -4.67 -31.47
CA ASN A 79 18.41 -4.31 -30.58
C ASN A 79 17.08 -4.96 -31.05
N LEU A 80 16.28 -5.42 -30.08
CA LEU A 80 15.01 -6.11 -30.32
C LEU A 80 14.01 -5.25 -31.10
N VAL A 81 13.85 -3.98 -30.72
CA VAL A 81 12.92 -3.06 -31.40
C VAL A 81 13.36 -2.85 -32.85
N ASP A 82 14.64 -2.56 -33.07
CA ASP A 82 15.16 -2.30 -34.42
C ASP A 82 14.99 -3.53 -35.32
N GLU A 83 15.34 -4.70 -34.82
CA GLU A 83 15.26 -5.94 -35.59
C GLU A 83 13.80 -6.32 -35.87
N TYR A 84 12.91 -6.15 -34.90
CA TYR A 84 11.48 -6.35 -35.09
C TYR A 84 10.92 -5.40 -36.15
N LEU A 85 11.18 -4.10 -36.03
CA LEU A 85 10.68 -3.10 -36.97
C LEU A 85 11.24 -3.30 -38.38
N LYS A 86 12.49 -3.74 -38.51
CA LYS A 86 13.12 -4.10 -39.79
C LYS A 86 12.43 -5.31 -40.44
N ARG A 87 12.12 -6.36 -39.68
CA ARG A 87 11.54 -7.61 -40.20
C ARG A 87 10.02 -7.66 -40.24
N ARG A 88 9.31 -6.80 -39.50
CA ARG A 88 7.85 -6.88 -39.33
C ARG A 88 7.15 -5.53 -39.27
N GLY A 89 7.88 -4.41 -39.28
CA GLY A 89 7.32 -3.07 -39.13
C GLY A 89 6.35 -2.63 -40.24
N TRP A 90 6.28 -3.34 -41.37
CA TRP A 90 5.25 -3.11 -42.39
C TRP A 90 3.85 -3.52 -41.92
N ASN A 91 3.75 -4.44 -40.94
CA ASN A 91 2.48 -4.83 -40.32
C ASN A 91 2.07 -3.88 -39.18
N GLU A 92 2.97 -3.00 -38.75
CA GLU A 92 2.75 -2.09 -37.63
C GLU A 92 2.22 -0.72 -38.07
N LYS A 93 1.24 -0.22 -37.30
CA LYS A 93 0.70 1.13 -37.49
C LYS A 93 1.76 2.17 -37.12
N ALA A 94 1.73 3.34 -37.78
CA ALA A 94 2.70 4.40 -37.53
C ALA A 94 2.81 4.82 -36.05
N PRO A 95 1.70 4.96 -35.27
CA PRO A 95 1.80 5.28 -33.84
C PRO A 95 2.50 4.20 -33.00
N ASN A 96 2.28 2.92 -33.31
CA ASN A 96 2.97 1.82 -32.61
C ASN A 96 4.47 1.85 -32.88
N LYS A 97 4.87 2.08 -34.14
CA LYS A 97 6.29 2.20 -34.52
C LYS A 97 6.97 3.38 -33.81
N ALA A 98 6.29 4.52 -33.74
CA ALA A 98 6.80 5.69 -33.03
C ALA A 98 6.98 5.39 -31.54
N TYR A 99 5.97 4.76 -30.92
CA TYR A 99 6.04 4.34 -29.52
C TYR A 99 7.17 3.34 -29.25
N MET A 100 7.31 2.30 -30.06
CA MET A 100 8.39 1.31 -29.91
C MET A 100 9.77 1.95 -29.99
N ARG A 101 10.00 2.86 -30.95
CA ARG A 101 11.27 3.60 -31.07
C ARG A 101 11.50 4.53 -29.88
N ALA A 102 10.49 5.25 -29.45
CA ALA A 102 10.62 6.12 -28.29
C ALA A 102 10.95 5.31 -27.03
N LEU A 103 10.30 4.16 -26.83
CA LEU A 103 10.55 3.26 -25.71
C LEU A 103 11.99 2.71 -25.70
N ARG A 104 12.52 2.32 -26.86
CA ARG A 104 13.93 1.86 -27.03
C ARG A 104 14.95 2.84 -26.45
N ASP A 105 14.68 4.13 -26.57
CA ASP A 105 15.62 5.19 -26.19
C ASP A 105 15.30 5.76 -24.79
N THR A 106 14.47 5.10 -23.99
CA THR A 106 14.16 5.53 -22.62
C THR A 106 14.98 4.82 -21.56
N VAL A 107 15.07 5.42 -20.38
CA VAL A 107 15.66 4.83 -19.18
C VAL A 107 14.65 4.82 -18.04
N MET A 108 14.71 3.80 -17.19
CA MET A 108 13.98 3.82 -15.94
C MET A 108 14.64 4.83 -15.00
N SER A 109 13.84 5.66 -14.35
CA SER A 109 14.31 6.59 -13.32
C SER A 109 13.33 6.63 -12.15
N LEU A 110 13.75 7.23 -11.05
CA LEU A 110 12.93 7.49 -9.87
C LEU A 110 12.38 8.91 -9.93
N TYR A 111 11.07 9.06 -9.78
CA TYR A 111 10.39 10.35 -9.83
C TYR A 111 9.65 10.61 -8.53
N GLU A 112 9.63 11.87 -8.11
CA GLU A 112 8.66 12.39 -7.16
C GLU A 112 7.47 12.99 -7.92
N VAL A 113 6.27 12.63 -7.49
CA VAL A 113 4.99 13.03 -8.08
C VAL A 113 4.52 14.36 -7.48
N SER A 114 4.03 15.27 -8.31
CA SER A 114 3.35 16.50 -7.88
C SER A 114 2.25 16.88 -8.86
N GLU A 115 1.42 17.87 -8.50
CA GLU A 115 0.35 18.42 -9.35
C GLU A 115 -0.58 17.35 -9.95
N VAL A 116 -0.97 16.36 -9.15
CA VAL A 116 -1.85 15.27 -9.60
C VAL A 116 -3.24 15.80 -9.94
N VAL A 117 -3.68 15.52 -11.17
CA VAL A 117 -5.06 15.70 -11.65
C VAL A 117 -5.63 14.31 -11.93
N PRO A 118 -6.51 13.78 -11.06
CA PRO A 118 -7.02 12.42 -11.19
C PRO A 118 -7.64 12.13 -12.55
N GLY A 119 -7.24 11.00 -13.15
CA GLY A 119 -7.71 10.57 -14.47
C GLY A 119 -7.08 11.31 -15.65
N GLN A 120 -6.13 12.22 -15.43
CA GLN A 120 -5.63 13.11 -16.48
C GLN A 120 -4.10 13.20 -16.54
N SER A 121 -3.47 13.68 -15.48
CA SER A 121 -2.04 14.03 -15.51
C SER A 121 -1.41 14.14 -14.14
N MET A 122 -0.08 14.08 -14.12
CA MET A 122 0.76 14.43 -12.97
C MET A 122 2.08 15.01 -13.47
N THR A 123 2.74 15.81 -12.64
CA THR A 123 4.10 16.31 -12.87
C THR A 123 5.09 15.37 -12.19
N LEU A 124 6.14 14.98 -12.92
CA LEU A 124 7.18 14.08 -12.45
C LEU A 124 8.50 14.84 -12.36
N ARG A 125 9.07 14.92 -11.16
CA ARG A 125 10.41 15.45 -10.92
C ARG A 125 11.39 14.29 -10.77
N ASP A 126 12.36 14.20 -11.67
CA ASP A 126 13.39 13.17 -11.62
C ASP A 126 14.29 13.38 -10.40
N LEU A 127 14.55 12.31 -9.65
CA LEU A 127 15.36 12.31 -8.44
C LEU A 127 16.81 11.85 -8.68
N LEU A 128 17.11 11.30 -9.86
CA LEU A 128 18.43 10.76 -10.23
C LEU A 128 19.11 11.60 -11.32
N ARG A 129 18.34 12.32 -12.14
CA ARG A 129 18.82 13.22 -13.20
C ARG A 129 18.45 14.66 -12.91
N ASP A 130 19.38 15.57 -13.18
CA ASP A 130 19.15 17.02 -13.07
C ASP A 130 18.48 17.55 -14.34
N ILE A 131 17.21 17.16 -14.53
CA ILE A 131 16.37 17.55 -15.67
C ILE A 131 15.13 18.29 -15.19
N ALA A 132 14.55 19.12 -16.06
CA ALA A 132 13.32 19.82 -15.74
C ALA A 132 12.17 18.83 -15.48
N PRO A 133 11.30 19.08 -14.49
CA PRO A 133 10.09 18.29 -14.28
C PRO A 133 9.22 18.22 -15.54
N VAL A 134 8.55 17.09 -15.72
CA VAL A 134 7.74 16.80 -16.90
C VAL A 134 6.32 16.42 -16.52
N THR A 135 5.34 17.12 -17.11
CA THR A 135 3.93 16.73 -16.97
C THR A 135 3.60 15.60 -17.94
N VAL A 136 3.20 14.47 -17.39
CA VAL A 136 2.81 13.27 -18.13
C VAL A 136 1.30 13.10 -18.16
N ARG A 137 0.78 12.53 -19.24
CA ARG A 137 -0.61 12.08 -19.33
C ARG A 137 -0.69 10.66 -18.80
N GLU A 138 -1.48 10.48 -17.76
CA GLU A 138 -1.68 9.18 -17.12
C GLU A 138 -3.08 9.18 -16.48
N HIS A 139 -3.84 8.10 -16.68
CA HIS A 139 -5.25 8.02 -16.28
C HIS A 139 -5.49 7.13 -15.07
N SER A 140 -4.80 5.98 -14.96
CA SER A 140 -5.10 4.97 -13.95
C SER A 140 -4.33 5.21 -12.67
N ALA A 141 -3.02 5.42 -12.76
CA ALA A 141 -2.16 5.70 -11.62
C ALA A 141 -2.52 7.03 -10.93
N THR A 142 -2.94 8.06 -11.67
CA THR A 142 -3.40 9.35 -11.09
C THR A 142 -4.67 9.24 -10.27
N GLN A 143 -5.38 8.11 -10.28
CA GLN A 143 -6.52 7.87 -9.39
C GLN A 143 -6.11 7.40 -8.00
N THR A 144 -4.88 6.90 -7.83
CA THR A 144 -4.39 6.34 -6.58
C THR A 144 -3.16 7.07 -6.05
N LEU A 145 -2.31 7.58 -6.94
CA LEU A 145 -1.14 8.38 -6.59
C LEU A 145 -1.57 9.76 -6.09
N VAL A 146 -0.86 10.24 -5.08
CA VAL A 146 -1.02 11.59 -4.52
C VAL A 146 0.29 12.35 -4.58
N ASN A 147 0.24 13.66 -4.33
CA ASN A 147 1.44 14.48 -4.28
C ASN A 147 2.48 13.89 -3.31
N TRP A 148 3.74 13.96 -3.73
CA TRP A 148 4.95 13.49 -3.06
C TRP A 148 5.17 11.98 -3.00
N ASP A 149 4.27 11.21 -3.63
CA ASP A 149 4.55 9.81 -3.93
C ASP A 149 5.80 9.67 -4.79
N LYS A 150 6.47 8.54 -4.64
CA LYS A 150 7.68 8.23 -5.39
C LYS A 150 7.40 7.03 -6.26
N ILE A 151 7.75 7.12 -7.54
CA ILE A 151 7.53 6.04 -8.50
C ILE A 151 8.79 5.80 -9.32
N ALA A 152 9.09 4.55 -9.63
CA ALA A 152 10.04 4.23 -10.70
C ALA A 152 9.27 3.92 -11.98
N ALA A 153 9.68 4.54 -13.08
CA ALA A 153 8.98 4.42 -14.35
C ALA A 153 9.88 4.87 -15.52
N ARG A 154 9.43 4.65 -16.75
CA ARG A 154 9.97 5.32 -17.94
C ARG A 154 9.02 6.41 -18.41
N VAL A 155 9.55 7.61 -18.63
CA VAL A 155 8.79 8.68 -19.30
C VAL A 155 9.09 8.60 -20.79
N ILE A 156 8.04 8.44 -21.59
CA ILE A 156 8.13 8.35 -23.05
C ILE A 156 7.50 9.59 -23.67
N GLU A 157 8.18 10.19 -24.65
CA GLU A 157 7.60 11.20 -25.52
C GLU A 157 7.20 10.60 -26.88
N VAL A 158 5.92 10.70 -27.24
CA VAL A 158 5.44 10.32 -28.58
C VAL A 158 4.63 11.46 -29.17
N ASN A 159 5.09 12.00 -30.30
CA ASN A 159 4.45 13.11 -31.01
C ASN A 159 4.22 14.35 -30.11
N GLY A 160 5.22 14.77 -29.33
CA GLY A 160 5.13 15.94 -28.45
C GLY A 160 4.24 15.73 -27.22
N ARG A 161 3.93 14.49 -26.86
CA ARG A 161 3.14 14.14 -25.67
C ARG A 161 3.93 13.20 -24.79
N HIS A 162 4.08 13.59 -23.53
CA HIS A 162 4.70 12.75 -22.51
C HIS A 162 3.66 11.83 -21.87
N GLY A 163 4.05 10.59 -21.63
CA GLY A 163 3.31 9.59 -20.87
C GLY A 163 4.27 8.72 -20.08
N ILE A 164 3.71 7.89 -19.21
CA ILE A 164 4.46 6.81 -18.57
C ILE A 164 4.35 5.57 -19.45
N SER A 165 5.42 4.78 -19.52
CA SER A 165 5.41 3.45 -20.14
C SER A 165 4.45 2.48 -19.43
N GLY A 166 4.40 1.22 -19.86
CA GLY A 166 3.56 0.22 -19.18
C GLY A 166 4.10 -0.14 -17.80
N ALA A 167 5.40 0.04 -17.57
CA ALA A 167 6.06 -0.31 -16.32
C ALA A 167 6.08 0.85 -15.30
N LEU A 168 5.41 0.70 -14.14
CA LEU A 168 5.41 1.64 -13.01
C LEU A 168 5.48 0.88 -11.68
N LEU A 169 6.41 1.27 -10.81
CA LEU A 169 6.56 0.74 -9.46
C LEU A 169 6.41 1.85 -8.42
N PRO A 170 5.44 1.76 -7.47
CA PRO A 170 5.33 2.72 -6.38
C PRO A 170 6.35 2.42 -5.28
N PHE A 171 7.10 3.43 -4.87
CA PHE A 171 8.12 3.33 -3.83
C PHE A 171 7.66 3.93 -2.51
N SER A 172 8.02 3.28 -1.42
CA SER A 172 8.02 3.91 -0.11
C SER A 172 9.15 4.94 0.01
N ALA A 173 9.09 5.78 1.04
CA ALA A 173 10.16 6.73 1.32
C ALA A 173 11.52 6.03 1.54
N ASP A 174 11.53 4.92 2.28
CA ASP A 174 12.75 4.16 2.58
C ASP A 174 13.30 3.47 1.33
N GLY A 175 12.44 2.80 0.55
CA GLY A 175 12.83 2.17 -0.71
C GLY A 175 13.39 3.18 -1.70
N ALA A 176 12.75 4.35 -1.84
CA ALA A 176 13.24 5.41 -2.70
C ALA A 176 14.59 5.96 -2.24
N GLY A 177 14.79 6.11 -0.92
CA GLY A 177 16.07 6.51 -0.33
C GLY A 177 17.19 5.53 -0.68
N ARG A 178 16.91 4.21 -0.61
CA ARG A 178 17.86 3.17 -0.99
C ARG A 178 18.25 3.21 -2.48
N VAL A 179 17.30 3.52 -3.37
CA VAL A 179 17.61 3.72 -4.80
C VAL A 179 18.56 4.92 -4.98
N ILE A 180 18.25 6.06 -4.36
CA ILE A 180 19.10 7.27 -4.46
C ILE A 180 20.51 6.99 -3.93
N GLU A 181 20.62 6.29 -2.80
CA GLU A 181 21.90 5.89 -2.22
C GLU A 181 22.68 4.95 -3.15
N ALA A 182 22.03 3.93 -3.71
CA ALA A 182 22.65 2.98 -4.63
C ALA A 182 23.24 3.68 -5.87
N PHE A 183 22.50 4.61 -6.48
CA PHE A 183 23.00 5.36 -7.62
C PHE A 183 24.09 6.38 -7.24
N SER A 184 24.03 6.97 -6.05
CA SER A 184 25.10 7.83 -5.55
C SER A 184 26.41 7.05 -5.38
N GLN A 185 26.35 5.82 -4.84
CA GLN A 185 27.52 4.95 -4.69
C GLN A 185 28.09 4.52 -6.05
N LEU A 186 27.23 4.15 -7.01
CA LEU A 186 27.68 3.79 -8.36
C LEU A 186 28.35 4.95 -9.10
N GLU A 187 27.95 6.19 -8.82
CA GLU A 187 28.61 7.38 -9.35
C GLU A 187 29.97 7.63 -8.70
N ASP A 188 30.09 7.42 -7.39
CA ASP A 188 31.33 7.63 -6.63
C ASP A 188 32.39 6.54 -6.92
N ASP A 189 31.97 5.30 -7.20
CA ASP A 189 32.85 4.15 -7.49
C ASP A 189 33.32 4.09 -8.97
N GLY A 190 32.80 4.99 -9.83
CA GLY A 190 33.17 5.08 -11.24
C GLY A 190 34.63 5.55 -11.46
N PRO A 191 35.23 5.28 -12.64
CA PRO A 191 36.59 5.74 -12.94
C PRO A 191 36.64 7.27 -13.13
N GLY A 192 36.91 7.99 -12.05
CA GLY A 192 37.08 9.45 -12.02
C GLY A 192 36.50 10.05 -10.75
N THR A 193 37.11 11.09 -10.19
CA THR A 193 36.57 11.79 -9.00
C THR A 193 35.56 12.89 -9.35
N ASP A 194 35.17 13.00 -10.62
CA ASP A 194 34.25 14.02 -11.12
C ASP A 194 32.86 13.42 -11.33
N ARG A 195 31.83 14.23 -11.07
CA ARG A 195 30.42 13.85 -11.24
C ARG A 195 30.16 13.41 -12.69
N LEU A 196 29.48 12.26 -12.88
CA LEU A 196 29.13 11.74 -14.21
C LEU A 196 28.44 12.80 -15.07
N SER A 197 28.87 12.90 -16.33
CA SER A 197 28.20 13.71 -17.35
C SER A 197 26.79 13.17 -17.64
N PRO A 198 25.87 14.00 -18.20
CA PRO A 198 24.52 13.54 -18.50
C PRO A 198 24.45 12.25 -19.34
N PRO A 199 25.26 12.07 -20.41
CA PRO A 199 25.25 10.82 -21.18
C PRO A 199 25.77 9.60 -20.40
N GLU A 200 26.80 9.76 -19.56
CA GLU A 200 27.32 8.67 -18.73
C GLU A 200 26.28 8.22 -17.69
N ARG A 201 25.59 9.18 -17.08
CA ARG A 201 24.48 8.93 -16.15
C ARG A 201 23.30 8.23 -16.84
N GLU A 202 22.97 8.63 -18.05
CA GLU A 202 21.95 7.97 -18.85
C GLU A 202 22.34 6.53 -19.20
N GLY A 203 23.60 6.30 -19.59
CA GLY A 203 24.15 4.96 -19.79
C GLY A 203 24.08 4.09 -18.54
N LEU A 204 24.41 4.65 -17.37
CA LEU A 204 24.28 3.97 -16.08
C LEU A 204 22.82 3.58 -15.81
N LEU A 205 21.87 4.51 -15.94
CA LEU A 205 20.44 4.23 -15.75
C LEU A 205 19.92 3.17 -16.72
N LYS A 206 20.38 3.21 -17.97
CA LYS A 206 20.02 2.23 -19.00
C LYS A 206 20.48 0.81 -18.64
N ALA A 207 21.61 0.67 -17.95
CA ALA A 207 22.14 -0.62 -17.50
C ALA A 207 21.60 -1.06 -16.12
N SER A 208 20.83 -0.22 -15.44
CA SER A 208 20.53 -0.37 -14.01
C SER A 208 19.05 -0.56 -13.68
N GLY A 209 18.17 -0.80 -14.66
CA GLY A 209 16.76 -1.04 -14.38
C GLY A 209 16.48 -2.20 -13.39
N PRO A 210 17.26 -3.29 -13.35
CA PRO A 210 17.13 -4.32 -12.32
C PRO A 210 17.36 -3.82 -10.88
N ILE A 211 18.13 -2.75 -10.67
CA ILE A 211 18.36 -2.18 -9.33
C ILE A 211 17.03 -1.68 -8.75
N PHE A 212 16.18 -1.06 -9.58
CA PHE A 212 14.88 -0.56 -9.14
C PHE A 212 13.97 -1.70 -8.69
N THR A 213 13.83 -2.77 -9.50
CA THR A 213 12.95 -3.89 -9.13
C THR A 213 13.47 -4.62 -7.90
N ASN A 214 14.78 -4.85 -7.78
CA ASN A 214 15.34 -5.57 -6.63
C ASN A 214 15.18 -4.78 -5.32
N ILE A 215 15.45 -3.47 -5.33
CA ILE A 215 15.23 -2.64 -4.13
C ILE A 215 13.73 -2.58 -3.78
N TRP A 216 12.87 -2.44 -4.79
CA TRP A 216 11.42 -2.45 -4.60
C TRP A 216 10.92 -3.76 -4.00
N LEU A 217 11.36 -4.90 -4.55
CA LEU A 217 11.03 -6.24 -4.07
C LEU A 217 11.46 -6.44 -2.62
N LEU A 218 12.70 -6.09 -2.28
CA LEU A 218 13.20 -6.22 -0.90
C LEU A 218 12.45 -5.33 0.10
N ASP A 219 12.01 -4.15 -0.32
CA ASP A 219 11.16 -3.27 0.51
C ASP A 219 9.77 -3.88 0.72
N CYS A 220 9.14 -4.38 -0.34
CA CYS A 220 7.83 -5.04 -0.28
C CYS A 220 7.86 -6.33 0.55
N LEU A 221 8.81 -7.23 0.25
CA LEU A 221 9.04 -8.47 0.98
C LEU A 221 9.40 -8.18 2.43
N GLY A 222 10.28 -7.21 2.68
CA GLY A 222 10.62 -6.76 4.02
C GLY A 222 9.38 -6.35 4.81
N LYS A 223 8.44 -5.58 4.24
CA LYS A 223 7.21 -5.18 4.93
C LYS A 223 6.22 -6.31 5.15
N ALA A 224 6.10 -7.21 4.17
CA ALA A 224 5.22 -8.37 4.25
C ALA A 224 5.74 -9.38 5.30
N MET A 225 7.05 -9.63 5.34
CA MET A 225 7.69 -10.60 6.23
C MET A 225 8.03 -10.03 7.61
N SER A 226 8.25 -8.72 7.74
CA SER A 226 8.48 -8.08 9.05
C SER A 226 7.23 -8.02 9.93
N GLY A 227 6.11 -8.65 9.52
CA GLY A 227 4.93 -8.75 10.35
C GLY A 227 4.44 -7.38 10.81
N SER A 228 4.29 -6.42 9.89
CA SER A 228 3.60 -5.15 10.22
C SER A 228 2.10 -5.33 10.47
N VAL A 229 1.64 -6.58 10.60
CA VAL A 229 0.59 -6.96 11.53
C VAL A 229 1.28 -7.71 12.67
N PRO A 230 1.35 -7.16 13.90
CA PRO A 230 1.84 -7.92 15.04
C PRO A 230 1.14 -9.28 15.06
N GLU A 231 1.85 -10.38 15.37
CA GLU A 231 1.16 -11.65 15.68
C GLU A 231 0.23 -11.36 16.85
N MET A 232 -1.05 -11.17 16.54
CA MET A 232 -2.03 -10.83 17.54
C MET A 232 -2.54 -12.11 18.14
N VAL A 233 -2.41 -12.23 19.45
CA VAL A 233 -2.98 -13.32 20.24
C VAL A 233 -4.18 -12.79 21.00
N ASN A 234 -5.20 -13.61 21.21
CA ASN A 234 -6.32 -13.19 22.07
C ASN A 234 -5.87 -13.09 23.54
N ALA A 235 -6.77 -12.64 24.44
CA ALA A 235 -6.51 -12.54 25.88
C ALA A 235 -6.10 -13.87 26.55
N ASP A 236 -6.39 -15.01 25.91
CA ASP A 236 -6.05 -16.36 26.40
C ASP A 236 -4.69 -16.86 25.87
N GLY A 237 -4.11 -16.18 24.88
CA GLY A 237 -2.84 -16.51 24.22
C GLY A 237 -2.98 -17.40 22.99
N ASP A 238 -4.18 -17.52 22.41
CA ASP A 238 -4.43 -18.27 21.17
C ASP A 238 -4.29 -17.37 19.93
N ASP A 239 -4.03 -17.97 18.77
CA ASP A 239 -4.02 -17.30 17.46
C ASP A 239 -5.35 -16.59 17.20
N LEU A 240 -5.27 -15.32 16.80
CA LEU A 240 -6.45 -14.48 16.61
C LEU A 240 -7.12 -14.75 15.24
N VAL A 241 -8.17 -15.56 15.28
CA VAL A 241 -9.00 -15.90 14.12
C VAL A 241 -10.46 -15.68 14.50
N PHE A 242 -11.19 -14.86 13.74
CA PHE A 242 -12.57 -14.53 14.07
C PHE A 242 -13.52 -15.62 13.56
N HIS A 243 -14.32 -16.17 14.46
CA HIS A 243 -15.38 -17.11 14.13
C HIS A 243 -16.73 -16.45 14.35
N ARG A 244 -17.52 -16.42 13.27
CA ARG A 244 -18.93 -16.01 13.32
C ARG A 244 -19.81 -17.25 13.27
N ILE A 245 -20.42 -17.56 14.40
CA ILE A 245 -21.27 -18.74 14.57
C ILE A 245 -22.72 -18.30 14.44
N VAL A 246 -23.42 -18.84 13.46
CA VAL A 246 -24.82 -18.51 13.18
C VAL A 246 -25.70 -19.68 13.57
N PHE A 247 -26.53 -19.49 14.59
CA PHE A 247 -27.58 -20.42 15.02
C PHE A 247 -28.94 -20.00 14.45
N PRO A 248 -29.50 -20.75 13.49
CA PRO A 248 -30.87 -20.51 13.05
C PRO A 248 -31.85 -20.85 14.18
N LEU A 249 -32.84 -19.99 14.42
CA LEU A 249 -33.93 -20.31 15.35
C LEU A 249 -34.79 -21.45 14.79
N ALA A 250 -35.06 -22.47 15.61
CA ALA A 250 -35.89 -23.60 15.22
C ALA A 250 -37.30 -23.17 14.81
N LYS A 251 -37.96 -23.99 13.99
CA LYS A 251 -39.29 -23.70 13.45
C LYS A 251 -40.30 -23.48 14.58
N GLY A 252 -41.02 -22.35 14.56
CA GLY A 252 -42.01 -21.99 15.58
C GLY A 252 -41.45 -21.24 16.79
N VAL A 253 -40.13 -21.14 16.94
CA VAL A 253 -39.49 -20.34 18.02
C VAL A 253 -39.63 -18.85 17.72
N ILE A 254 -40.04 -18.08 18.73
CA ILE A 254 -40.25 -16.63 18.68
C ILE A 254 -39.03 -15.94 19.29
N GLY A 255 -38.47 -14.93 18.61
CA GLY A 255 -37.25 -14.23 19.09
C GLY A 255 -37.34 -13.76 20.54
N LYS A 256 -38.48 -13.18 20.95
CA LYS A 256 -38.73 -12.72 22.34
C LYS A 256 -38.55 -13.81 23.40
N SER A 257 -38.85 -15.09 23.09
CA SER A 257 -38.61 -16.17 24.05
C SER A 257 -37.13 -16.50 24.19
N VAL A 258 -36.34 -16.32 23.12
CA VAL A 258 -34.88 -16.49 23.15
C VAL A 258 -34.23 -15.34 23.92
N VAL A 259 -34.63 -14.09 23.67
CA VAL A 259 -34.21 -12.91 24.44
C VAL A 259 -34.41 -13.13 25.94
N ARG A 260 -35.60 -13.61 26.36
CA ARG A 260 -35.88 -13.89 27.78
C ARG A 260 -34.93 -14.94 28.39
N ARG A 261 -34.52 -15.96 27.62
CA ARG A 261 -33.60 -17.00 28.09
C ARG A 261 -32.16 -16.48 28.15
N LEU A 262 -31.74 -15.63 27.21
CA LEU A 262 -30.42 -15.00 27.22
C LEU A 262 -30.29 -14.01 28.38
N ASN A 263 -31.33 -13.20 28.64
CA ASN A 263 -31.37 -12.30 29.80
C ASN A 263 -31.34 -13.03 31.16
N ALA A 264 -31.66 -14.33 31.18
CA ALA A 264 -31.59 -15.15 32.39
C ALA A 264 -30.20 -15.82 32.59
N ALA A 265 -29.30 -15.72 31.61
CA ALA A 265 -27.96 -16.28 31.69
C ALA A 265 -27.05 -15.34 32.49
N GLN A 266 -26.55 -15.80 33.64
CA GLN A 266 -25.68 -14.99 34.50
C GLN A 266 -24.30 -14.67 33.91
N TRP A 267 -23.93 -15.35 32.81
CA TRP A 267 -22.68 -15.15 32.07
C TRP A 267 -22.83 -14.19 30.88
N LEU A 268 -24.04 -13.69 30.61
CA LEU A 268 -24.32 -12.66 29.62
C LEU A 268 -24.69 -11.35 30.31
N GLU A 269 -24.07 -10.27 29.86
CA GLU A 269 -24.44 -8.91 30.22
C GLU A 269 -25.18 -8.27 29.04
N PRO A 270 -26.45 -7.87 29.19
CA PRO A 270 -27.20 -7.22 28.12
C PRO A 270 -26.66 -5.81 27.86
N ALA A 271 -26.28 -5.55 26.61
CA ALA A 271 -25.89 -4.21 26.15
C ALA A 271 -27.02 -3.53 25.35
N SER A 272 -27.96 -4.30 24.79
CA SER A 272 -29.21 -3.79 24.20
C SER A 272 -30.33 -4.85 24.24
N ASP A 273 -31.51 -4.54 23.67
CA ASP A 273 -32.64 -5.47 23.58
C ASP A 273 -32.34 -6.74 22.74
N THR A 274 -31.30 -6.69 21.89
CA THR A 274 -30.91 -7.77 20.98
C THR A 274 -29.43 -8.12 21.02
N PHE A 275 -28.64 -7.50 21.91
CA PHE A 275 -27.19 -7.66 21.98
C PHE A 275 -26.69 -7.88 23.42
N TRP A 276 -25.80 -8.85 23.60
CA TRP A 276 -25.21 -9.23 24.88
C TRP A 276 -23.70 -9.42 24.76
N ASN A 277 -22.99 -8.98 25.80
CA ASN A 277 -21.58 -9.29 26.02
C ASN A 277 -21.47 -10.55 26.89
N TRP A 278 -20.81 -11.59 26.39
CA TRP A 278 -20.45 -12.75 27.19
C TRP A 278 -19.13 -12.47 27.90
N LEU A 279 -19.16 -12.39 29.23
CA LEU A 279 -17.98 -12.10 30.04
C LEU A 279 -17.13 -13.34 30.29
N ALA A 280 -15.81 -13.20 30.25
CA ALA A 280 -14.89 -14.25 30.65
C ALA A 280 -14.89 -14.38 32.20
N PRO A 281 -14.81 -15.61 32.76
CA PRO A 281 -14.65 -15.78 34.21
C PRO A 281 -13.36 -15.09 34.68
N VAL A 282 -13.46 -14.21 35.67
CA VAL A 282 -12.29 -13.55 36.29
C VAL A 282 -11.47 -14.60 37.04
N THR A 283 -10.56 -15.28 36.34
CA THR A 283 -9.61 -16.18 36.97
C THR A 283 -8.46 -15.35 37.56
N LYS A 284 -8.55 -15.08 38.86
CA LYS A 284 -7.43 -14.56 39.65
C LYS A 284 -6.27 -15.56 39.53
N ASN A 285 -5.27 -15.25 38.70
CA ASN A 285 -3.96 -15.92 38.51
C ASN A 285 -3.66 -16.49 37.11
N ARG A 286 -3.99 -15.80 36.01
CA ARG A 286 -3.36 -16.10 34.72
C ARG A 286 -2.40 -14.96 34.36
N LYS A 287 -1.08 -15.20 34.50
CA LYS A 287 -0.08 -14.28 33.93
C LYS A 287 -0.27 -14.26 32.41
N PRO A 288 -0.29 -13.09 31.75
CA PRO A 288 -0.37 -13.03 30.30
C PRO A 288 0.81 -13.82 29.74
N ARG A 289 0.51 -14.84 28.93
CA ARG A 289 1.53 -15.68 28.31
C ARG A 289 1.99 -14.96 27.05
N THR A 290 2.80 -13.91 27.23
CA THR A 290 3.47 -13.25 26.10
C THR A 290 4.52 -14.21 25.56
N THR A 291 4.25 -14.87 24.44
CA THR A 291 5.32 -15.29 23.54
C THR A 291 6.04 -14.05 23.05
N LYS A 292 7.37 -14.11 22.95
CA LYS A 292 8.19 -12.97 22.52
C LYS A 292 7.71 -12.48 21.15
N GLY A 293 7.09 -11.31 21.09
CA GLY A 293 6.70 -10.63 19.85
C GLY A 293 5.20 -10.47 19.60
N GLY A 294 4.31 -11.18 20.32
CA GLY A 294 2.87 -11.10 20.10
C GLY A 294 2.18 -9.97 20.86
N GLN A 295 1.26 -9.24 20.21
CA GLN A 295 0.47 -8.16 20.82
C GLN A 295 -0.94 -8.68 21.17
N ALA A 296 -1.41 -8.50 22.41
CA ALA A 296 -2.69 -9.08 22.83
C ALA A 296 -3.89 -8.24 22.36
N PHE A 297 -4.81 -8.83 21.59
CA PHE A 297 -6.09 -8.23 21.24
C PHE A 297 -7.14 -8.58 22.30
N VAL A 298 -7.46 -7.60 23.15
CA VAL A 298 -8.38 -7.79 24.28
C VAL A 298 -9.55 -6.83 24.14
N THR A 299 -10.74 -7.37 23.87
CA THR A 299 -12.00 -6.63 24.00
C THR A 299 -12.39 -6.63 25.48
N THR A 300 -12.49 -5.46 26.10
CA THR A 300 -12.90 -5.30 27.50
C THR A 300 -14.16 -4.44 27.61
N MET A 301 -14.97 -4.70 28.62
CA MET A 301 -16.00 -3.77 29.08
C MET A 301 -15.36 -2.47 29.61
N GLU A 302 -16.16 -1.41 29.83
CA GLU A 302 -15.67 -0.14 30.40
C GLU A 302 -14.99 -0.31 31.78
N ASP A 303 -15.38 -1.33 32.54
CA ASP A 303 -14.79 -1.68 33.84
C ASP A 303 -13.50 -2.53 33.73
N GLY A 304 -13.05 -2.81 32.51
CA GLY A 304 -11.87 -3.62 32.21
C GLY A 304 -12.11 -5.13 32.20
N THR A 305 -13.35 -5.60 32.37
CA THR A 305 -13.66 -7.04 32.34
C THR A 305 -13.49 -7.58 30.91
N PRO A 306 -12.69 -8.65 30.70
CA PRO A 306 -12.51 -9.23 29.37
C PRO A 306 -13.79 -9.86 28.83
N VAL A 307 -14.11 -9.54 27.57
CA VAL A 307 -15.22 -10.13 26.83
C VAL A 307 -14.75 -11.43 26.16
N PHE A 308 -15.50 -12.50 26.42
CA PHE A 308 -15.31 -13.82 25.84
C PHE A 308 -15.89 -13.90 24.41
N ALA A 309 -17.14 -13.43 24.24
CA ALA A 309 -17.87 -13.45 22.97
C ALA A 309 -18.89 -12.30 22.91
N ASN A 310 -19.24 -11.88 21.71
CA ASN A 310 -20.42 -11.05 21.46
C ASN A 310 -21.58 -11.91 20.98
N VAL A 311 -22.78 -11.64 21.47
CA VAL A 311 -23.98 -12.43 21.15
C VAL A 311 -25.08 -11.48 20.67
N GLU A 312 -25.62 -11.72 19.48
CA GLU A 312 -26.63 -10.85 18.89
C GLU A 312 -27.78 -11.66 18.27
N LEU A 313 -29.02 -11.22 18.49
CA LEU A 313 -30.19 -11.79 17.84
C LEU A 313 -30.64 -10.92 16.66
N VAL A 314 -30.32 -11.34 15.43
CA VAL A 314 -30.71 -10.64 14.20
C VAL A 314 -31.76 -11.45 13.44
N GLY A 315 -33.00 -10.93 13.43
CA GLY A 315 -34.13 -11.58 12.78
C GLY A 315 -34.42 -12.97 13.36
N ARG A 316 -34.15 -14.03 12.59
CA ARG A 316 -34.32 -15.45 13.01
C ARG A 316 -32.99 -16.17 13.23
N LYS A 317 -31.91 -15.43 13.47
CA LYS A 317 -30.56 -15.98 13.66
C LYS A 317 -29.99 -15.41 14.96
N LEU A 318 -29.50 -16.30 15.81
CA LEU A 318 -28.63 -15.91 16.92
C LEU A 318 -27.19 -16.02 16.42
N ILE A 319 -26.44 -14.94 16.50
CA ILE A 319 -25.06 -14.84 16.03
C ILE A 319 -24.17 -14.75 17.27
N VAL A 320 -23.11 -15.55 17.28
CA VAL A 320 -22.07 -15.50 18.32
C VAL A 320 -20.73 -15.26 17.64
N GLU A 321 -20.04 -14.20 18.04
CA GLU A 321 -18.73 -13.84 17.50
C GLU A 321 -17.66 -14.01 18.57
N VAL A 322 -16.61 -14.75 18.19
CA VAL A 322 -15.45 -15.05 19.03
C VAL A 322 -14.18 -14.93 18.20
N ASN A 323 -13.03 -14.86 18.87
CA ASN A 323 -11.75 -14.54 18.26
C ASN A 323 -10.71 -15.66 18.36
N SER A 324 -11.13 -16.91 18.64
CA SER A 324 -10.31 -18.12 18.44
C SER A 324 -11.17 -19.36 18.19
N ALA A 325 -10.58 -20.39 17.58
CA ALA A 325 -11.24 -21.67 17.32
C ALA A 325 -11.68 -22.38 18.61
N ALA A 326 -10.85 -22.33 19.66
CA ALA A 326 -11.17 -22.91 20.97
C ALA A 326 -12.40 -22.23 21.60
N ARG A 327 -12.46 -20.88 21.53
CA ARG A 327 -13.64 -20.13 21.97
C ARG A 327 -14.87 -20.46 21.13
N ALA A 328 -14.71 -20.78 19.85
CA ALA A 328 -15.83 -21.15 18.98
C ALA A 328 -16.46 -22.48 19.38
N GLU A 329 -15.65 -23.50 19.67
CA GLU A 329 -16.15 -24.79 20.16
C GLU A 329 -16.86 -24.66 21.51
N GLN A 330 -16.29 -23.86 22.42
CA GLN A 330 -16.89 -23.59 23.73
C GLN A 330 -18.21 -22.82 23.58
N ALA A 331 -18.26 -21.81 22.71
CA ALA A 331 -19.48 -21.06 22.42
C ALA A 331 -20.58 -21.95 21.81
N ILE A 332 -20.20 -22.86 20.89
CA ILE A 332 -21.14 -23.81 20.29
C ILE A 332 -21.76 -24.72 21.36
N THR A 333 -20.94 -25.25 22.24
CA THR A 333 -21.36 -26.16 23.31
C THR A 333 -22.30 -25.44 24.28
N GLN A 334 -21.87 -24.29 24.81
CA GLN A 334 -22.64 -23.53 25.80
C GLN A 334 -24.01 -23.07 25.28
N MET A 335 -24.07 -22.58 24.03
CA MET A 335 -25.32 -22.10 23.43
C MET A 335 -26.30 -23.23 23.16
N ARG A 336 -25.81 -24.39 22.72
CA ARG A 336 -26.66 -25.59 22.55
C ARG A 336 -27.20 -26.08 23.88
N GLU A 337 -26.37 -26.12 24.93
CA GLU A 337 -26.80 -26.54 26.27
C GLU A 337 -27.84 -25.57 26.86
N TRP A 338 -27.63 -24.26 26.72
CA TRP A 338 -28.50 -23.24 27.32
C TRP A 338 -29.83 -23.08 26.58
N LEU A 339 -29.80 -23.05 25.25
CA LEU A 339 -30.99 -22.78 24.44
C LEU A 339 -31.71 -24.05 23.99
N GLY A 340 -31.03 -25.20 24.00
CA GLY A 340 -31.59 -26.50 23.59
C GLY A 340 -32.26 -26.43 22.22
N ASP A 341 -33.48 -26.98 22.14
CA ASP A 341 -34.27 -27.04 20.91
C ASP A 341 -34.72 -25.68 20.34
N CYS A 342 -34.37 -24.56 20.99
CA CYS A 342 -34.67 -23.23 20.46
C CYS A 342 -33.82 -22.87 19.22
N VAL A 343 -32.66 -23.51 19.07
CA VAL A 343 -31.70 -23.26 17.99
C VAL A 343 -31.41 -24.55 17.22
N SER A 344 -31.20 -24.42 15.92
CA SER A 344 -30.79 -25.52 15.03
C SER A 344 -29.27 -25.62 14.94
N THR A 345 -28.78 -26.61 14.19
CA THR A 345 -27.33 -26.78 13.93
C THR A 345 -26.70 -25.46 13.46
N PRO A 346 -25.65 -24.98 14.15
CA PRO A 346 -24.95 -23.76 13.79
C PRO A 346 -24.13 -23.95 12.52
N MET A 347 -23.92 -22.83 11.82
CA MET A 347 -22.92 -22.69 10.76
C MET A 347 -21.81 -21.78 11.28
N THR A 348 -20.55 -22.16 11.09
CA THR A 348 -19.39 -21.37 11.51
C THR A 348 -18.69 -20.82 10.28
N GLU A 349 -18.51 -19.52 10.25
CA GLU A 349 -17.70 -18.82 9.25
C GLU A 349 -16.39 -18.39 9.91
N ILE A 350 -15.26 -18.69 9.26
CA ILE A 350 -13.91 -18.36 9.74
C ILE A 350 -13.41 -17.16 8.95
N ARG A 351 -12.91 -16.14 9.64
CA ARG A 351 -12.47 -14.87 9.05
C ARG A 351 -11.10 -14.48 9.58
N THR A 352 -10.26 -13.96 8.70
CA THR A 352 -8.99 -13.36 9.09
C THR A 352 -9.19 -11.96 9.69
N MET A 353 -8.20 -11.44 10.42
CA MET A 353 -8.23 -10.07 10.94
C MET A 353 -8.47 -9.04 9.82
N ALA A 354 -7.79 -9.17 8.68
CA ALA A 354 -7.97 -8.28 7.54
C ALA A 354 -9.41 -8.29 7.00
N GLN A 355 -10.04 -9.47 6.91
CA GLN A 355 -11.44 -9.60 6.50
C GLN A 355 -12.41 -9.06 7.55
N PHE A 356 -12.12 -9.26 8.84
CA PHE A 356 -12.91 -8.69 9.93
C PHE A 356 -12.85 -7.16 9.94
N MET A 357 -11.66 -6.55 9.81
CA MET A 357 -11.49 -5.10 9.73
C MET A 357 -12.15 -4.50 8.48
N ALA A 358 -12.12 -5.21 7.35
CA ALA A 358 -12.83 -4.79 6.14
C ALA A 358 -14.36 -4.82 6.30
N ASP A 359 -14.91 -5.85 6.96
CA ASP A 359 -16.33 -5.96 7.26
C ASP A 359 -16.78 -4.99 8.38
N ASP A 360 -15.93 -4.71 9.37
CA ASP A 360 -16.17 -3.74 10.45
C ASP A 360 -16.14 -2.31 9.90
N ALA A 361 -15.20 -1.99 9.00
CA ALA A 361 -15.24 -0.73 8.24
C ALA A 361 -16.53 -0.59 7.39
N ALA A 362 -17.09 -1.71 6.91
CA ALA A 362 -18.35 -1.74 6.18
C ALA A 362 -19.62 -1.78 7.06
N ARG A 363 -19.48 -2.14 8.36
CA ARG A 363 -20.56 -2.26 9.35
C ARG A 363 -20.46 -1.25 10.48
N ALA A 364 -19.44 -0.40 10.48
CA ALA A 364 -19.21 0.60 11.50
C ALA A 364 -20.55 1.28 11.76
N PRO A 365 -21.02 1.29 13.02
CA PRO A 365 -22.13 2.17 13.36
C PRO A 365 -21.75 3.52 12.78
N GLN A 366 -22.65 4.15 12.02
CA GLN A 366 -22.58 5.61 11.97
C GLN A 366 -22.59 6.01 13.44
N GLU A 367 -21.43 6.45 13.95
CA GLU A 367 -21.37 7.13 15.25
C GLU A 367 -22.60 8.03 15.26
N GLU A 368 -23.43 7.93 16.30
CA GLU A 368 -24.56 8.85 16.44
C GLU A 368 -23.98 10.23 16.14
N PRO A 369 -24.42 10.88 15.04
CA PRO A 369 -23.78 12.11 14.66
C PRO A 369 -23.99 13.02 15.86
N LEU A 370 -22.90 13.50 16.47
CA LEU A 370 -22.94 14.88 16.91
C LEU A 370 -23.50 15.63 15.71
N ASP A 371 -24.65 16.26 15.89
CA ASP A 371 -25.46 16.92 14.85
C ASP A 371 -24.75 18.19 14.36
N ILE A 372 -23.49 18.00 13.96
CA ILE A 372 -22.55 18.97 13.44
C ILE A 372 -22.51 18.66 11.94
N PRO A 373 -23.04 19.56 11.10
CA PRO A 373 -22.91 19.48 9.66
C PRO A 373 -21.47 19.17 9.22
N SER A 374 -21.28 18.37 8.16
CA SER A 374 -19.95 17.88 7.76
C SER A 374 -18.95 19.01 7.48
N ASP A 375 -19.45 20.14 6.97
CA ASP A 375 -18.72 21.38 6.73
C ASP A 375 -18.29 22.07 8.02
N GLU A 376 -19.13 22.04 9.06
CA GLU A 376 -18.77 22.58 10.37
C GLU A 376 -17.76 21.68 11.10
N ARG A 377 -17.89 20.35 10.98
CA ARG A 377 -16.89 19.39 11.46
C ARG A 377 -15.53 19.60 10.78
N GLU A 378 -15.53 19.75 9.46
CA GLU A 378 -14.32 20.01 8.69
C GLU A 378 -13.65 21.32 9.12
N ARG A 379 -14.43 22.41 9.27
CA ARG A 379 -13.92 23.70 9.77
C ARG A 379 -13.27 23.58 11.14
N ILE A 380 -13.94 22.91 12.09
CA ILE A 380 -13.43 22.72 13.46
C ILE A 380 -12.10 21.94 13.44
N VAL A 381 -12.04 20.86 12.66
CA VAL A 381 -10.80 20.07 12.54
C VAL A 381 -9.70 20.90 11.88
N HIS A 382 -9.97 21.64 10.81
CA HIS A 382 -8.98 22.51 10.16
C HIS A 382 -8.46 23.61 11.09
N GLU A 383 -9.32 24.25 11.88
CA GLU A 383 -8.92 25.24 12.89
C GLU A 383 -8.02 24.60 13.97
N MET A 384 -8.36 23.39 14.42
CA MET A 384 -7.56 22.63 15.39
C MET A 384 -6.20 22.25 14.80
N LEU A 385 -6.16 21.72 13.57
CA LEU A 385 -4.93 21.37 12.86
C LEU A 385 -4.04 22.59 12.65
N THR A 386 -4.61 23.73 12.25
CA THR A 386 -3.87 24.99 12.10
C THR A 386 -3.18 25.38 13.39
N ARG A 387 -3.89 25.31 14.52
CA ARG A 387 -3.33 25.60 15.84
C ARG A 387 -2.20 24.63 16.21
N GLU A 388 -2.42 23.33 16.02
CA GLU A 388 -1.44 22.30 16.40
C GLU A 388 -0.17 22.37 15.53
N TYR A 389 -0.33 22.53 14.21
CA TYR A 389 0.82 22.71 13.32
C TYR A 389 1.55 24.03 13.58
N THR A 390 0.84 25.12 13.92
CA THR A 390 1.49 26.39 14.30
C THR A 390 2.40 26.19 15.51
N LYS A 391 1.92 25.48 16.52
CA LYS A 391 2.70 25.11 17.71
C LYS A 391 3.89 24.21 17.34
N THR A 392 3.67 23.23 16.46
CA THR A 392 4.70 22.31 15.98
C THR A 392 5.87 23.04 15.30
N LEU A 393 5.63 24.17 14.63
CA LEU A 393 6.70 24.97 14.00
C LEU A 393 7.71 25.55 14.99
N ASP A 394 7.33 25.71 16.26
CA ASP A 394 8.16 26.19 17.36
C ASP A 394 8.66 25.06 18.29
N GLU A 395 8.24 23.81 18.06
CA GLU A 395 8.60 22.65 18.88
C GLU A 395 9.66 21.76 18.21
N ALA A 396 10.37 20.99 19.03
CA ALA A 396 11.38 20.06 18.55
C ALA A 396 10.73 18.85 17.89
N VAL A 397 10.98 18.67 16.58
CA VAL A 397 10.42 17.56 15.81
C VAL A 397 11.45 16.43 15.70
N PRO A 398 11.14 15.20 16.14
CA PRO A 398 12.08 14.07 16.05
C PRO A 398 12.59 13.79 14.64
N ALA A 399 11.70 13.83 13.63
CA ALA A 399 12.05 13.66 12.21
C ALA A 399 13.06 14.71 11.70
N LEU A 400 13.18 15.85 12.39
CA LEU A 400 14.12 16.92 12.08
C LEU A 400 15.36 16.93 13.00
N GLY A 401 15.62 15.81 13.67
CA GLY A 401 16.74 15.66 14.60
C GLY A 401 16.54 16.48 15.88
N ASN A 402 15.31 16.51 16.39
CA ASN A 402 14.89 17.28 17.58
C ASN A 402 15.18 18.79 17.47
N LYS A 403 15.09 19.33 16.26
CA LYS A 403 15.17 20.79 16.00
C LYS A 403 13.81 21.32 15.59
N THR A 404 13.61 22.63 15.77
CA THR A 404 12.36 23.27 15.36
C THR A 404 12.36 23.56 13.85
N PRO A 405 11.22 23.40 13.16
CA PRO A 405 11.09 23.75 11.74
C PRO A 405 11.55 25.17 11.42
N ARG A 406 11.13 26.16 12.22
CA ARG A 406 11.52 27.57 12.04
C ARG A 406 13.03 27.80 12.19
N ALA A 407 13.69 27.10 13.11
CA ALA A 407 15.14 27.23 13.27
C ALA A 407 15.89 26.64 12.07
N LEU A 408 15.46 25.47 11.57
CA LEU A 408 16.10 24.82 10.43
C LEU A 408 15.89 25.57 9.12
N ALA A 409 14.70 26.15 8.91
CA ALA A 409 14.37 26.92 7.71
C ALA A 409 15.28 28.15 7.49
N ARG A 410 15.99 28.62 8.53
CA ARG A 410 16.97 29.72 8.44
C ARG A 410 18.31 29.31 7.82
N THR A 411 18.57 28.01 7.66
CA THR A 411 19.85 27.50 7.16
C THR A 411 19.69 26.84 5.80
N LYS A 412 20.66 27.03 4.88
CA LYS A 412 20.58 26.44 3.53
C LYS A 412 20.35 24.92 3.57
N ALA A 413 21.08 24.20 4.42
CA ALA A 413 20.93 22.75 4.58
C ALA A 413 19.64 22.34 5.31
N GLY A 414 19.17 23.14 6.27
CA GLY A 414 17.94 22.84 7.01
C GLY A 414 16.68 23.07 6.19
N ARG A 415 16.68 24.00 5.22
CA ARG A 415 15.54 24.25 4.33
C ARG A 415 15.08 23.01 3.58
N ALA A 416 16.02 22.24 3.02
CA ALA A 416 15.71 20.99 2.32
C ALA A 416 15.06 19.97 3.27
N LYS A 417 15.64 19.77 4.46
CA LYS A 417 15.09 18.85 5.47
C LYS A 417 13.67 19.21 5.91
N VAL A 418 13.40 20.51 6.09
CA VAL A 418 12.06 21.00 6.46
C VAL A 418 11.09 20.83 5.29
N ALA A 419 11.52 21.07 4.05
CA ALA A 419 10.70 20.81 2.88
C ALA A 419 10.32 19.32 2.76
N ASP A 420 11.26 18.41 2.95
CA ASP A 420 11.00 16.96 2.91
C ASP A 420 10.02 16.54 4.02
N TRP A 421 10.14 17.13 5.21
CA TRP A 421 9.19 16.90 6.31
C TRP A 421 7.78 17.43 6.00
N LEU A 422 7.65 18.60 5.37
CA LEU A 422 6.35 19.12 4.93
C LEU A 422 5.72 18.23 3.86
N LYS A 423 6.51 17.75 2.89
CA LYS A 423 6.06 16.78 1.87
C LYS A 423 5.58 15.48 2.51
N TYR A 424 6.29 14.99 3.52
CA TYR A 424 5.90 13.79 4.27
C TYR A 424 4.53 13.96 4.95
N ILE A 425 4.28 15.10 5.60
CA ILE A 425 2.99 15.38 6.24
C ILE A 425 1.87 15.51 5.21
N GLU A 426 2.08 16.29 4.15
CA GLU A 426 1.09 16.46 3.07
C GLU A 426 0.74 15.11 2.42
N ASN A 427 1.74 14.25 2.19
CA ASN A 427 1.54 12.91 1.61
C ASN A 427 0.70 12.01 2.53
N GLY A 428 1.00 12.01 3.84
CA GLY A 428 0.24 11.24 4.82
C GLY A 428 -1.21 11.71 4.95
N ALA A 429 -1.42 13.03 4.95
CA ALA A 429 -2.76 13.63 4.98
C ALA A 429 -3.57 13.25 3.73
N ALA A 430 -2.98 13.35 2.54
CA ALA A 430 -3.62 12.98 1.28
C ALA A 430 -4.03 11.48 1.22
N LYS A 431 -3.33 10.61 1.96
CA LYS A 431 -3.61 9.18 2.06
C LYS A 431 -4.61 8.80 3.16
N SER A 432 -5.07 9.76 3.98
CA SER A 432 -5.91 9.50 5.15
C SER A 432 -7.36 9.07 4.81
N GLY A 433 -7.73 8.99 3.54
CA GLY A 433 -9.04 8.47 3.08
C GLY A 433 -10.00 9.58 2.63
N THR A 434 -10.86 9.27 1.65
CA THR A 434 -11.81 10.23 1.09
C THR A 434 -12.92 10.58 2.10
N GLY A 435 -13.08 11.86 2.42
CA GLY A 435 -14.11 12.35 3.35
C GLY A 435 -13.62 12.62 4.78
N GLU A 436 -12.35 12.30 5.06
CA GLU A 436 -11.67 12.73 6.29
C GLU A 436 -11.26 14.20 6.18
N PRO A 437 -11.56 15.07 7.17
CA PRO A 437 -11.13 16.47 7.17
C PRO A 437 -9.61 16.67 7.02
N MET A 438 -8.81 15.67 7.42
CA MET A 438 -7.36 15.69 7.24
C MET A 438 -6.97 15.69 5.75
N ALA A 439 -7.71 14.97 4.89
CA ALA A 439 -7.37 14.83 3.48
C ALA A 439 -7.58 16.12 2.66
N THR A 440 -8.42 17.03 3.16
CA THR A 440 -8.74 18.32 2.51
C THR A 440 -8.00 19.52 3.12
N TYR A 441 -7.17 19.29 4.15
CA TYR A 441 -6.47 20.36 4.86
C TYR A 441 -5.35 20.97 4.00
N ASP A 442 -5.34 22.30 3.87
CA ASP A 442 -4.34 23.01 3.07
C ASP A 442 -3.11 23.39 3.89
N PHE A 443 -1.99 22.71 3.63
CA PHE A 443 -0.69 22.95 4.24
C PHE A 443 0.08 24.12 3.62
N THR A 444 -0.43 24.80 2.58
CA THR A 444 0.25 25.91 1.87
C THR A 444 0.78 26.98 2.82
N TRP A 445 0.03 27.30 3.88
CA TRP A 445 0.43 28.33 4.84
C TRP A 445 1.74 28.00 5.57
N MET A 446 2.02 26.72 5.86
CA MET A 446 3.26 26.31 6.52
C MET A 446 4.46 26.58 5.62
N TRP A 447 4.32 26.29 4.32
CA TRP A 447 5.36 26.58 3.32
C TRP A 447 5.64 28.07 3.21
N GLN A 448 4.60 28.90 3.18
CA GLN A 448 4.72 30.35 3.11
C GLN A 448 5.36 30.92 4.37
N GLU A 449 4.91 30.50 5.54
CA GLU A 449 5.42 30.96 6.82
C GLU A 449 6.90 30.62 7.02
N LEU A 450 7.32 29.44 6.57
CA LEU A 450 8.73 29.01 6.62
C LEU A 450 9.57 29.61 5.48
N GLY A 451 8.96 30.33 4.53
CA GLY A 451 9.64 30.89 3.36
C GLY A 451 10.18 29.82 2.41
N LEU A 452 9.49 28.68 2.34
CA LEU A 452 9.88 27.48 1.59
C LEU A 452 8.99 27.19 0.38
N ILE A 453 8.07 28.08 0.00
CA ILE A 453 7.09 27.82 -1.06
C ILE A 453 7.72 27.36 -2.39
N ASP A 454 8.92 27.85 -2.72
CA ASP A 454 9.66 27.45 -3.92
C ASP A 454 10.11 25.97 -3.93
N PHE A 455 10.07 25.29 -2.78
CA PHE A 455 10.38 23.87 -2.63
C PHE A 455 9.13 22.98 -2.78
N ARG A 456 7.92 23.58 -2.79
CA ARG A 456 6.65 22.87 -2.97
C ARG A 456 6.35 22.66 -4.45
N ARG A 457 7.20 21.90 -5.11
CA ARG A 457 7.10 21.52 -6.53
C ARG A 457 7.65 20.13 -6.76
#